data_AF-A0A6B3HHI5-F1
#
_entry.id   AF-A0A6B3HHI5-F1
#
_cell.length_a   1.000
_cell.length_b   1.000
_cell.length_c   1.000
_cell.angle_alpha   90.00
_cell.angle_beta   90.00
_cell.angle_gamma   90.00
#
_symmetry.space_group_name_H-M   'P 1'
#
loop_
_entity.id
_entity.type
_entity.pdbx_description
1 polymer ?
#
loop_
_entity_poly.entity_id
_entity_poly.type
_entity_poly.pdbx_seq_one_letter_code
_entity_poly.pdbx_strand_id
1 'polypeptide(L)'
;LFAFAFLFPVYWMVTGAMKPPEEVVRTPPTLVPDQWQVTGYTDAWDLMRLPTHLWNTVVQATGAWVLQIIFCTAAAYALSKLKPAFGKVILGGILATLMVPVQALVVPKYLTIADMPLIHVNLLNDPLAIWLPAVANAFNLYLLKRFFDQIPRDVL
;
A
#
# COMPACT_ATOMS: atom_id res chain seq x y z
N LEU A 1 -9.84 21.54 -21.00
CA LEU A 1 -9.52 20.37 -21.87
C LEU A 1 -8.69 19.33 -21.13
N PHE A 2 -7.54 19.69 -20.54
CA PHE A 2 -6.71 18.79 -19.74
C PHE A 2 -7.47 18.07 -18.61
N ALA A 3 -8.17 18.80 -17.73
CA ALA A 3 -8.94 18.20 -16.63
C ALA A 3 -10.00 17.17 -17.10
N PHE A 4 -10.67 17.44 -18.23
CA PHE A 4 -11.66 16.51 -18.79
C PHE A 4 -11.04 15.19 -19.25
N ALA A 5 -9.81 15.20 -19.78
CA ALA A 5 -9.12 13.98 -20.19
C ALA A 5 -8.83 13.03 -19.01
N PHE A 6 -8.54 13.57 -17.82
CA PHE A 6 -8.32 12.77 -16.61
C PHE A 6 -9.60 12.36 -15.91
N LEU A 7 -10.66 13.17 -16.00
CA LEU A 7 -11.96 12.85 -15.41
C LEU A 7 -12.76 11.85 -16.24
N PHE A 8 -12.49 11.74 -17.54
CA PHE A 8 -13.25 10.88 -18.44
C PHE A 8 -13.26 9.39 -18.03
N PRO A 9 -12.14 8.73 -17.68
CA PRO A 9 -12.17 7.34 -17.22
C PRO A 9 -12.97 7.15 -15.93
N VAL A 10 -12.91 8.11 -15.00
CA VAL A 10 -13.69 8.06 -13.75
C VAL A 10 -15.17 8.22 -14.06
N TYR A 11 -15.53 9.19 -14.89
CA TYR A 11 -16.89 9.36 -15.39
C TYR A 11 -17.42 8.10 -16.07
N TRP A 12 -16.58 7.46 -16.90
CA TRP A 12 -16.90 6.22 -17.59
C TRP A 12 -17.15 5.06 -16.61
N MET A 13 -16.34 4.91 -15.57
CA MET A 13 -16.54 3.89 -14.54
C MET A 13 -17.81 4.15 -13.71
N VAL A 14 -18.07 5.41 -13.33
CA VAL A 14 -19.23 5.78 -12.53
C VAL A 14 -20.52 5.56 -13.31
N THR A 15 -20.59 6.06 -14.54
CA THR A 15 -21.77 5.86 -15.39
C THR A 15 -21.92 4.42 -15.84
N GLY A 16 -20.81 3.71 -16.09
CA GLY A 16 -20.83 2.30 -16.48
C GLY A 16 -21.43 1.38 -15.42
N ALA A 17 -21.16 1.64 -14.14
CA ALA A 17 -21.76 0.88 -13.03
C ALA A 17 -23.27 1.13 -12.86
N MET A 18 -23.80 2.20 -13.45
CA MET A 18 -25.22 2.55 -13.43
C MET A 18 -26.00 2.03 -14.64
N LYS A 19 -25.36 1.31 -15.56
CA LYS A 19 -25.99 0.78 -16.76
C LYS A 19 -26.46 -0.66 -16.55
N PRO A 20 -27.57 -1.07 -17.19
CA PRO A 20 -27.93 -2.48 -17.24
C PRO A 20 -26.85 -3.30 -17.97
N PRO A 21 -26.65 -4.58 -17.63
CA PRO A 21 -25.59 -5.43 -18.20
C PRO A 21 -25.59 -5.47 -19.74
N GLU A 22 -26.79 -5.46 -20.34
CA GLU A 22 -27.01 -5.45 -21.79
C GLU A 22 -26.57 -4.14 -22.47
N GLU A 23 -26.65 -3.00 -21.76
CA GLU A 23 -26.17 -1.71 -22.26
C GLU A 23 -24.64 -1.59 -22.12
N VAL A 24 -24.04 -2.17 -21.08
CA VAL A 24 -22.59 -2.15 -20.86
C VAL A 24 -21.82 -2.82 -22.01
N VAL A 25 -22.36 -3.89 -22.58
CA VAL A 25 -21.72 -4.67 -23.67
C VAL A 25 -22.18 -4.24 -25.07
N ARG A 26 -23.09 -3.27 -25.16
CA ARG A 26 -23.66 -2.81 -26.43
C ARG A 26 -22.63 -2.09 -27.30
N THR A 27 -22.73 -2.28 -28.61
CA THR A 27 -21.99 -1.50 -29.62
C THR A 27 -22.97 -0.71 -30.49
N PRO A 28 -22.84 0.62 -30.65
CA PRO A 28 -21.82 1.48 -30.05
C PRO A 28 -22.02 1.70 -28.53
N PRO A 29 -20.94 1.92 -27.77
CA PRO A 29 -21.02 2.24 -26.35
C PRO A 29 -21.78 3.55 -26.09
N THR A 30 -22.69 3.54 -25.12
CA THR A 30 -23.37 4.75 -24.65
C THR A 30 -22.43 5.58 -23.76
N LEU A 31 -22.43 6.91 -23.87
CA LEU A 31 -21.65 7.77 -22.94
C LEU A 31 -22.44 8.08 -21.66
N VAL A 32 -23.72 8.37 -21.84
CA VAL A 32 -24.68 8.58 -20.76
C VAL A 32 -25.59 7.35 -20.71
N PRO A 33 -25.91 6.78 -19.53
CA PRO A 33 -26.84 5.67 -19.43
C PRO A 33 -28.19 6.01 -20.06
N ASP A 34 -28.68 5.14 -20.96
CA ASP A 34 -30.05 5.25 -21.49
C ASP A 34 -31.06 5.00 -20.37
N GLN A 35 -30.74 4.06 -19.47
CA GLN A 35 -31.48 3.80 -18.25
C GLN A 35 -30.56 3.85 -17.03
N TRP A 36 -30.93 4.67 -16.05
CA TRP A 36 -30.18 4.80 -14.80
C TRP A 36 -30.58 3.71 -13.81
N GLN A 37 -29.69 2.75 -13.57
CA GLN A 37 -29.87 1.68 -12.60
C GLN A 37 -28.85 1.81 -11.46
N VAL A 38 -29.28 2.39 -10.34
CA VAL A 38 -28.44 2.50 -9.13
C VAL A 38 -28.22 1.14 -8.46
N THR A 39 -29.03 0.14 -8.81
CA THR A 39 -28.94 -1.22 -8.30
C THR A 39 -27.59 -1.86 -8.57
N GLY A 40 -26.89 -1.49 -9.66
CA GLY A 40 -25.52 -1.97 -9.92
C GLY A 40 -24.56 -1.69 -8.76
N TYR A 41 -24.72 -0.59 -8.03
CA TYR A 41 -23.93 -0.30 -6.84
C TYR A 41 -24.36 -1.10 -5.62
N THR A 42 -25.67 -1.19 -5.34
CA THR A 42 -26.18 -1.94 -4.18
C THR A 42 -25.93 -3.43 -4.33
N ASP A 43 -26.12 -3.96 -5.52
CA ASP A 43 -25.90 -5.36 -5.83
C ASP A 43 -24.41 -5.69 -5.72
N ALA A 44 -23.51 -4.83 -6.24
CA ALA A 44 -22.08 -5.00 -6.07
C ALA A 44 -21.66 -4.94 -4.59
N TRP A 45 -22.26 -4.05 -3.81
CA TRP A 45 -22.00 -3.89 -2.38
C TRP A 45 -22.20 -5.19 -1.61
N ASP A 46 -23.31 -5.87 -1.85
CA ASP A 46 -23.69 -7.10 -1.14
C ASP A 46 -23.12 -8.35 -1.80
N LEU A 47 -23.26 -8.51 -3.13
CA LEU A 47 -22.83 -9.72 -3.85
C LEU A 47 -21.31 -9.90 -3.83
N MET A 48 -20.55 -8.82 -3.94
CA MET A 48 -19.09 -8.88 -3.86
C MET A 48 -18.57 -8.79 -2.43
N ARG A 49 -19.44 -8.71 -1.42
CA ARG A 49 -19.09 -8.54 0.00
C ARG A 49 -18.10 -7.39 0.20
N LEU A 50 -18.32 -6.27 -0.50
CA LEU A 50 -17.42 -5.11 -0.48
C LEU A 50 -17.13 -4.60 0.94
N PRO A 51 -18.09 -4.54 1.88
CA PRO A 51 -17.80 -4.12 3.24
C PRO A 51 -16.72 -4.95 3.92
N THR A 52 -16.72 -6.28 3.71
CA THR A 52 -15.72 -7.17 4.29
C THR A 52 -14.35 -6.92 3.67
N HIS A 53 -14.27 -6.78 2.34
CA HIS A 53 -12.99 -6.53 1.68
C HIS A 53 -12.43 -5.15 2.00
N LEU A 54 -13.27 -4.12 2.04
CA LEU A 54 -12.88 -2.78 2.47
C LEU A 54 -12.38 -2.78 3.92
N TRP A 55 -13.08 -3.46 4.82
CA TRP A 55 -12.65 -3.59 6.20
C TRP A 55 -11.31 -4.31 6.32
N ASN A 56 -11.13 -5.41 5.58
CA ASN A 56 -9.85 -6.11 5.52
C ASN A 56 -8.73 -5.17 5.03
N THR A 57 -8.97 -4.38 3.97
CA THR A 57 -7.99 -3.39 3.50
C THR A 57 -7.68 -2.34 4.56
N VAL A 58 -8.68 -1.83 5.29
CA VAL A 58 -8.47 -0.87 6.38
C VAL A 58 -7.61 -1.48 7.49
N VAL A 59 -7.92 -2.70 7.92
CA VAL A 59 -7.15 -3.42 8.95
C VAL A 59 -5.71 -3.64 8.48
N GLN A 60 -5.54 -4.09 7.23
CA GLN A 60 -4.22 -4.36 6.66
C GLN A 60 -3.37 -3.09 6.52
N ALA A 61 -3.95 -2.02 5.97
CA ALA A 61 -3.26 -0.75 5.78
C ALA A 61 -2.91 -0.10 7.12
N THR A 62 -3.85 -0.07 8.07
CA THR A 62 -3.65 0.56 9.38
C THR A 62 -2.61 -0.19 10.20
N GLY A 63 -2.68 -1.52 10.26
CA GLY A 63 -1.71 -2.32 11.02
C GLY A 63 -0.29 -2.18 10.47
N ALA A 64 -0.13 -2.28 9.15
CA ALA A 64 1.16 -2.03 8.50
C ALA A 64 1.68 -0.61 8.77
N TRP A 65 0.81 0.40 8.66
CA TRP A 65 1.16 1.80 8.87
C TRP A 65 1.59 2.11 10.30
N VAL A 66 0.86 1.59 11.31
CA VAL A 66 1.21 1.77 12.73
C VAL A 66 2.57 1.16 13.04
N LEU A 67 2.81 -0.10 12.63
CA LEU A 67 4.11 -0.74 12.86
C LEU A 67 5.23 0.00 12.13
N GLN A 68 4.98 0.43 10.90
CA GLN A 68 5.96 1.18 10.12
C GLN A 68 6.32 2.51 10.80
N ILE A 69 5.35 3.27 11.31
CA ILE A 69 5.64 4.51 12.05
C ILE A 69 6.52 4.20 13.26
N ILE A 70 6.15 3.21 14.07
CA ILE A 70 6.89 2.90 15.31
C ILE A 70 8.35 2.56 14.98
N PHE A 71 8.58 1.58 14.10
CA PHE A 71 9.91 1.07 13.84
C PHE A 71 10.74 1.97 12.91
N CYS A 72 10.17 2.52 11.84
CA CYS A 72 10.92 3.41 10.94
C CYS A 72 11.30 4.71 11.64
N THR A 73 10.42 5.28 12.46
CA THR A 73 10.73 6.51 13.22
C THR A 73 11.87 6.27 14.20
N ALA A 74 11.81 5.16 14.96
CA ALA A 74 12.88 4.79 15.89
C ALA A 74 14.22 4.57 15.17
N ALA A 75 14.22 3.82 14.06
CA ALA A 75 15.42 3.56 13.27
C ALA A 75 16.01 4.83 12.62
N ALA A 76 15.15 5.67 12.04
CA ALA A 76 15.55 6.94 11.44
C ALA A 76 16.14 7.90 12.48
N TYR A 77 15.52 8.00 13.67
CA TYR A 77 16.02 8.80 14.78
C TYR A 77 17.39 8.31 15.25
N ALA A 78 17.55 7.00 15.45
CA ALA A 78 18.83 6.40 15.85
C ALA A 78 19.94 6.70 14.83
N LEU A 79 19.66 6.54 13.52
CA LEU A 79 20.63 6.81 12.46
C LEU A 79 20.94 8.31 12.27
N SER A 80 20.02 9.20 12.63
CA SER A 80 20.19 10.65 12.50
C SER A 80 20.88 11.28 13.72
N LYS A 81 20.36 11.01 14.93
CA LYS A 81 20.77 11.69 16.16
C LYS A 81 21.79 10.91 16.97
N LEU A 82 21.60 9.60 17.16
CA LEU A 82 22.54 8.77 17.93
C LEU A 82 23.83 8.47 17.17
N LYS A 83 23.80 8.50 15.83
CA LYS A 83 24.97 8.32 14.95
C LYS A 83 25.82 7.09 15.32
N PRO A 84 25.25 5.88 15.28
CA PRO A 84 25.98 4.66 15.61
C PRO A 84 27.22 4.48 14.73
N ALA A 85 28.25 3.82 15.24
CA ALA A 85 29.55 3.68 14.57
C ALA A 85 29.44 3.16 13.12
N PHE A 86 28.55 2.19 12.86
CA PHE A 86 28.29 1.63 11.53
C PHE A 86 27.09 2.26 10.79
N GLY A 87 26.58 3.41 11.24
CA GLY A 87 25.34 4.00 10.74
C GLY A 87 25.34 4.31 9.23
N LYS A 88 26.49 4.72 8.68
CA LYS A 88 26.62 4.98 7.23
C LYS A 88 26.52 3.68 6.40
N VAL A 89 27.11 2.59 6.89
CA VAL A 89 27.08 1.28 6.22
C VAL A 89 25.67 0.70 6.28
N ILE A 90 25.02 0.75 7.45
CA ILE A 90 23.64 0.30 7.63
C ILE A 90 22.71 1.06 6.68
N LEU A 91 22.83 2.40 6.64
CA LEU A 91 22.02 3.21 5.73
C LEU A 91 22.28 2.86 4.25
N GLY A 92 23.54 2.66 3.88
CA GLY A 92 23.91 2.23 2.52
C GLY A 92 23.26 0.90 2.14
N GLY A 93 23.29 -0.09 3.05
CA GLY A 93 22.62 -1.39 2.85
C GLY A 93 21.11 -1.26 2.72
N ILE A 94 20.47 -0.44 3.55
CA ILE A 94 19.03 -0.16 3.44
C ILE A 94 18.70 0.47 2.08
N LEU A 95 19.46 1.46 1.63
CA LEU A 95 19.24 2.10 0.34
C LEU A 95 19.47 1.14 -0.85
N ALA A 96 20.41 0.21 -0.74
CA ALA A 96 20.64 -0.80 -1.77
C ALA A 96 19.40 -1.69 -2.01
N THR A 97 18.55 -1.89 -0.99
CA THR A 97 17.30 -2.65 -1.16
C THR A 97 16.32 -1.98 -2.13
N LEU A 98 16.40 -0.66 -2.33
CA LEU A 98 15.57 0.06 -3.30
C LEU A 98 15.93 -0.26 -4.75
N MET A 99 17.13 -0.80 -4.99
CA MET A 99 17.56 -1.21 -6.33
C MET A 99 16.99 -2.58 -6.72
N VAL A 100 16.45 -3.33 -5.76
CA VAL A 100 15.90 -4.66 -6.00
C VAL A 100 14.49 -4.52 -6.58
N PRO A 101 14.20 -5.12 -7.76
CA PRO A 101 12.88 -5.06 -8.35
C PRO A 101 11.85 -5.76 -7.46
N VAL A 102 10.74 -5.08 -7.16
CA VAL A 102 9.71 -5.56 -6.24
C VAL A 102 9.13 -6.90 -6.69
N GLN A 103 9.04 -7.11 -8.02
CA GLN A 103 8.52 -8.34 -8.63
C GLN A 103 9.40 -9.56 -8.32
N ALA A 104 10.73 -9.39 -8.24
CA ALA A 104 11.64 -10.48 -7.89
C ALA A 104 11.53 -10.89 -6.41
N LEU A 105 10.98 -10.02 -5.55
CA LEU A 105 10.83 -10.27 -4.13
C LEU A 105 9.52 -10.99 -3.77
N VAL A 106 8.59 -11.19 -4.70
CA VAL A 106 7.29 -11.81 -4.41
C VAL A 106 7.45 -13.25 -3.90
N VAL A 107 8.20 -14.09 -4.63
CA VAL A 107 8.42 -15.49 -4.23
C VAL A 107 9.22 -15.59 -2.92
N PRO A 108 10.37 -14.89 -2.77
CA PRO A 108 11.11 -14.90 -1.51
C PRO A 108 10.29 -14.42 -0.31
N LYS A 109 9.49 -13.35 -0.46
CA LYS A 109 8.60 -12.86 0.60
C LYS A 109 7.56 -13.92 0.98
N TYR A 110 6.95 -14.57 -0.01
CA TYR A 110 6.00 -15.66 0.27
C TYR A 110 6.65 -16.80 1.05
N LEU A 111 7.83 -17.28 0.62
CA LEU A 111 8.54 -18.36 1.31
C LEU A 111 8.93 -17.96 2.75
N THR A 112 9.39 -16.72 2.93
CA THR A 112 9.72 -16.15 4.26
C THR A 112 8.50 -16.10 5.17
N ILE A 113 7.29 -15.92 4.61
CA ILE A 113 6.05 -15.89 5.37
C ILE A 113 5.48 -17.29 5.65
N ALA A 114 5.72 -18.24 4.74
CA ALA A 114 5.29 -19.62 4.88
C ALA A 114 6.09 -20.38 5.95
N ASP A 115 7.39 -20.11 6.02
CA ASP A 115 8.29 -20.63 7.04
C ASP A 115 9.26 -19.54 7.47
N MET A 116 8.95 -18.93 8.61
CA MET A 116 9.74 -17.82 9.13
C MET A 116 11.14 -18.29 9.49
N PRO A 117 12.18 -17.67 8.91
CA PRO A 117 13.55 -17.93 9.32
C PRO A 117 13.68 -17.68 10.83
N LEU A 118 14.47 -18.52 11.50
CA LEU A 118 14.77 -18.48 12.95
C LEU A 118 13.69 -19.02 13.89
N ILE A 119 12.41 -18.70 13.64
CA ILE A 119 11.31 -19.08 14.55
C ILE A 119 10.46 -20.24 14.04
N HIS A 120 10.56 -20.59 12.75
CA HIS A 120 9.84 -21.70 12.11
C HIS A 120 8.32 -21.67 12.34
N VAL A 121 7.76 -20.47 12.33
CA VAL A 121 6.32 -20.23 12.42
C VAL A 121 5.79 -20.00 11.01
N ASN A 122 4.58 -20.49 10.75
CA ASN A 122 3.85 -20.21 9.53
C ASN A 122 2.86 -19.08 9.81
N LEU A 123 2.99 -17.93 9.13
CA LEU A 123 2.05 -16.80 9.27
C LEU A 123 1.09 -16.70 8.08
N LEU A 124 0.94 -17.75 7.26
CA LEU A 124 -0.04 -17.73 6.18
C LEU A 124 -1.45 -17.51 6.75
N ASN A 125 -2.22 -16.65 6.09
CA ASN A 125 -3.54 -16.21 6.50
C ASN A 125 -3.59 -15.36 7.79
N ASP A 126 -2.45 -14.92 8.31
CA ASP A 126 -2.37 -13.97 9.43
C ASP A 126 -2.07 -12.54 8.91
N PRO A 127 -2.72 -11.47 9.42
CA PRO A 127 -2.37 -10.09 9.04
C PRO A 127 -0.88 -9.74 9.21
N LEU A 128 -0.17 -10.36 10.16
CA LEU A 128 1.26 -10.19 10.37
C LEU A 128 2.10 -10.55 9.13
N ALA A 129 1.62 -11.47 8.28
CA ALA A 129 2.24 -11.79 7.00
C ALA A 129 2.42 -10.57 6.10
N ILE A 130 1.48 -9.63 6.16
CA ILE A 130 1.51 -8.41 5.36
C ILE A 130 2.19 -7.29 6.14
N TRP A 131 1.91 -7.18 7.44
CA TRP A 131 2.41 -6.04 8.23
C TRP A 131 3.92 -6.08 8.40
N LEU A 132 4.51 -7.23 8.74
CA LEU A 132 5.95 -7.32 9.03
C LEU A 132 6.83 -6.94 7.83
N PRO A 133 6.61 -7.46 6.61
CA PRO A 133 7.40 -7.04 5.45
C PRO A 133 7.18 -5.57 5.08
N ALA A 134 6.01 -5.01 5.37
CA ALA A 134 5.69 -3.61 5.07
C ALA A 134 6.47 -2.62 5.97
N VAL A 135 6.86 -3.03 7.18
CA VAL A 135 7.64 -2.19 8.11
C VAL A 135 8.98 -1.78 7.50
N ALA A 136 9.67 -2.69 6.80
CA ALA A 136 11.02 -2.48 6.28
C ALA A 136 11.06 -1.68 4.97
N ASN A 137 10.36 -0.53 4.91
CA ASN A 137 10.39 0.33 3.74
C ASN A 137 11.58 1.31 3.78
N ALA A 138 12.58 1.03 2.94
CA ALA A 138 13.80 1.81 2.87
C ALA A 138 13.58 3.28 2.48
N PHE A 139 12.60 3.58 1.64
CA PHE A 139 12.29 4.94 1.23
C PHE A 139 11.72 5.76 2.40
N ASN A 140 10.74 5.21 3.14
CA ASN A 140 10.13 5.88 4.28
C ASN A 140 11.15 6.14 5.40
N LEU A 141 12.03 5.16 5.68
CA LEU A 141 13.12 5.34 6.64
C LEU A 141 14.07 6.45 6.20
N TYR A 142 14.46 6.47 4.93
CA TYR A 142 15.36 7.51 4.41
C TYR A 142 14.73 8.90 4.48
N LEU A 143 13.44 9.03 4.14
CA LEU A 143 12.70 10.28 4.22
C LEU A 143 12.65 10.81 5.66
N LEU A 144 12.29 9.96 6.63
CA LEU A 144 12.26 10.32 8.05
C LEU A 144 13.65 10.71 8.56
N LYS A 145 14.69 9.98 8.17
CA LYS A 145 16.06 10.31 8.55
C LYS A 145 16.47 11.68 8.02
N ARG A 146 16.14 11.99 6.76
CA ARG A 146 16.41 13.30 6.14
C ARG A 146 15.70 14.43 6.85
N PHE A 147 14.45 14.21 7.24
CA PHE A 147 13.70 15.14 8.06
C PHE A 147 14.38 15.37 9.42
N PHE A 148 14.75 14.31 10.15
CA PHE A 148 15.44 14.44 11.43
C PHE A 148 16.82 15.10 11.35
N ASP A 149 17.55 14.88 10.26
CA ASP A 149 18.84 15.54 10.03
C ASP A 149 18.71 17.06 9.89
N GLN A 150 17.57 17.56 9.39
CA GLN A 150 17.31 18.99 9.22
C GLN A 150 16.93 19.70 10.52
N ILE A 151 16.44 18.98 11.53
CA ILE A 151 16.09 19.56 12.83
C ILE A 151 17.39 19.98 13.54
N PRO A 152 17.58 21.28 13.86
CA PRO A 152 18.75 21.75 14.60
C PRO A 152 18.90 21.02 15.93
N ARG A 153 20.14 20.84 16.40
CA ARG A 153 20.37 20.16 17.68
C ARG A 153 19.96 20.99 18.88
N ASP A 154 19.83 22.30 18.70
CA ASP A 154 19.60 23.27 19.77
C ASP A 154 18.14 23.30 20.25
N VAL A 155 17.24 22.59 19.55
CA VAL A 155 15.80 22.46 19.87
C VAL A 155 15.40 21.08 20.39
N LEU A 156 16.38 20.20 20.68
CA LEU A 156 16.20 18.86 21.24
C LEU A 156 16.86 18.77 22.62
#